data_AF-A0A832XYA6-F1
#
_entry.id   AF-A0A832XYA6-F1
#
_cell.length_a   1.000
_cell.length_b   1.000
_cell.length_c   1.000
_cell.angle_alpha   90.00
_cell.angle_beta   90.00
_cell.angle_gamma   90.00
#
_symmetry.space_group_name_H-M   'P 1'
#
loop_
_entity.id
_entity.type
_entity.pdbx_description
1 polymer ?
#
loop_
_entity_poly.entity_id
_entity_poly.type
_entity_poly.pdbx_seq_one_letter_code
_entity_poly.pdbx_strand_id
1 'polypeptide(L)'
;MKESPELADHKTAMLRLKLILEEYEELDAADADGDLVGIADALSDILYVVYGAAHAYGIPIDECFDEVHNSNMSKLGADGKPIYREDGKILKGPYFYEPKLKGILNE
;
A
#
# COMPACT_ATOMS: atom_id res chain seq x y z
N MET A 1 -19.25 12.08 0.53
CA MET A 1 -18.13 11.23 0.99
C MET A 1 -18.73 9.96 1.56
N LYS A 2 -18.02 8.84 1.47
CA LYS A 2 -18.48 7.59 2.06
C LYS A 2 -18.02 7.56 3.52
N GLU A 3 -18.95 7.36 4.45
CA GLU A 3 -18.67 7.31 5.89
C GLU A 3 -18.22 5.91 6.34
N SER A 4 -18.32 4.91 5.46
CA SER A 4 -17.94 3.52 5.71
C SER A 4 -17.41 2.85 4.43
N PRO A 5 -16.64 1.75 4.56
CA PRO A 5 -16.18 0.97 3.42
C PRO A 5 -17.34 0.48 2.53
N GLU A 6 -17.29 0.80 1.25
CA GLU A 6 -18.22 0.29 0.24
C GLU A 6 -17.67 0.46 -1.18
N LEU A 7 -18.05 -0.44 -2.09
CA LEU A 7 -17.64 -0.39 -3.50
C LEU A 7 -18.02 0.96 -4.14
N ALA A 8 -17.04 1.61 -4.78
CA ALA A 8 -17.30 2.76 -5.64
C ALA A 8 -18.13 2.35 -6.86
N ASP A 9 -18.89 3.29 -7.44
CA ASP A 9 -19.54 3.04 -8.72
C ASP A 9 -18.48 2.82 -9.82
N HIS A 10 -18.87 2.12 -10.89
CA HIS A 10 -17.94 1.73 -11.95
C HIS A 10 -17.16 2.90 -12.55
N LYS A 11 -17.79 4.08 -12.73
CA LYS A 11 -17.09 5.23 -13.33
C LYS A 11 -16.04 5.77 -12.37
N THR A 12 -16.39 5.89 -11.09
CA THR A 12 -15.44 6.31 -10.05
C THR A 12 -14.30 5.33 -9.91
N ALA A 13 -14.57 4.01 -9.86
CA ALA A 13 -13.54 2.98 -9.78
C ALA A 13 -12.57 3.05 -10.97
N MET A 14 -13.10 3.14 -12.20
CA MET A 14 -12.30 3.29 -13.42
C MET A 14 -11.43 4.55 -13.40
N LEU A 15 -11.98 5.69 -12.95
CA LEU A 15 -11.22 6.93 -12.83
C LEU A 15 -10.06 6.78 -11.84
N ARG A 16 -10.30 6.19 -10.67
CA ARG A 16 -9.25 6.00 -9.66
C ARG A 16 -8.13 5.09 -10.13
N LEU A 17 -8.48 3.99 -10.81
CA LEU A 17 -7.48 3.10 -11.40
C LEU A 17 -6.67 3.78 -12.51
N LYS A 18 -7.32 4.61 -13.34
CA LYS A 18 -6.65 5.37 -14.38
C LYS A 18 -5.63 6.36 -13.78
N LEU A 19 -6.02 7.12 -12.76
CA LEU A 19 -5.13 8.09 -12.11
C LEU A 19 -3.91 7.40 -11.50
N ILE A 20 -4.10 6.27 -10.81
CA ILE A 20 -2.98 5.49 -10.26
C ILE A 20 -2.01 5.04 -11.37
N LEU A 21 -2.55 4.63 -12.52
CA LEU A 21 -1.72 4.22 -13.66
C LEU A 21 -0.94 5.40 -14.25
N GLU A 22 -1.56 6.58 -14.35
CA GLU A 22 -0.95 7.80 -14.85
C GLU A 22 0.27 8.19 -13.99
N GLU A 23 0.13 8.28 -12.67
CA GLU A 23 1.27 8.63 -11.79
C GLU A 23 2.38 7.57 -11.79
N TYR A 24 2.03 6.30 -12.02
CA TYR A 24 3.03 5.25 -12.20
C TYR A 24 3.83 5.43 -13.50
N GLU A 25 3.18 5.81 -14.61
CA GLU A 25 3.86 6.08 -15.88
C GLU A 25 4.81 7.28 -15.76
N GLU A 26 4.45 8.29 -14.96
CA GLU A 26 5.33 9.42 -14.66
C GLU A 26 6.54 9.01 -13.81
N LEU A 27 6.34 8.13 -12.82
CA LEU A 27 7.44 7.56 -12.03
C LEU A 27 8.42 6.77 -12.91
N ASP A 28 7.91 5.93 -13.82
CA ASP A 28 8.73 5.14 -14.75
C ASP A 28 9.56 6.04 -15.67
N ALA A 29 8.96 7.12 -16.17
CA ALA A 29 9.66 8.11 -16.98
C ALA A 29 10.76 8.85 -16.19
N ALA A 30 10.46 9.29 -14.97
CA ALA A 30 11.43 9.99 -14.13
C ALA A 30 12.60 9.09 -13.71
N ASP A 31 12.37 7.80 -13.44
CA ASP A 31 13.42 6.82 -13.18
C ASP A 31 14.31 6.58 -14.41
N ALA A 32 13.69 6.42 -15.59
CA ALA A 32 14.40 6.25 -16.85
C ALA A 32 15.32 7.44 -17.19
N ASP A 33 14.88 8.67 -16.84
CA ASP A 33 15.64 9.90 -17.05
C ASP A 33 16.64 10.21 -15.92
N GLY A 34 16.63 9.44 -14.83
CA GLY A 34 17.47 9.68 -13.65
C GLY A 34 17.13 10.99 -12.93
N ASP A 35 15.89 11.45 -13.04
CA ASP A 35 15.41 12.69 -12.42
C ASP A 35 14.91 12.42 -10.99
N LEU A 36 15.79 12.62 -10.01
CA LEU A 36 15.45 12.42 -8.60
C LEU A 36 14.32 13.35 -8.11
N VAL A 37 14.17 14.54 -8.69
CA VAL A 37 13.09 15.46 -8.32
C VAL A 37 11.77 14.94 -8.88
N GLY A 38 11.75 14.56 -10.16
CA GLY A 38 10.60 13.92 -10.80
C GLY A 38 10.17 12.62 -10.09
N ILE A 39 11.12 11.80 -9.65
CA ILE A 39 10.83 10.59 -8.86
C ILE A 39 10.13 10.95 -7.54
N ALA A 40 10.62 11.97 -6.83
CA ALA A 40 10.02 12.39 -5.56
C ALA A 40 8.61 12.97 -5.75
N ASP A 41 8.39 13.69 -6.84
CA ASP A 41 7.10 14.25 -7.23
C ASP A 41 6.10 13.13 -7.55
N ALA A 42 6.43 12.24 -8.48
CA ALA A 42 5.58 11.13 -8.89
C ALA A 42 5.26 10.17 -7.72
N LEU A 43 6.23 9.89 -6.83
CA LEU A 43 5.94 9.11 -5.60
C LEU A 43 4.95 9.82 -4.67
N SER A 44 5.01 11.15 -4.59
CA SER A 44 4.08 11.95 -3.79
C SER A 44 2.68 11.95 -4.42
N ASP A 45 2.60 12.06 -5.74
CA ASP A 45 1.33 12.02 -6.47
C ASP A 45 0.69 10.64 -6.44
N ILE A 46 1.47 9.55 -6.52
CA ILE A 46 0.99 8.19 -6.27
C ILE A 46 0.31 8.09 -4.91
N LEU A 47 0.92 8.61 -3.84
CA LEU A 47 0.27 8.62 -2.52
C LEU A 47 -1.03 9.41 -2.58
N TYR A 48 -1.03 10.58 -3.21
CA TYR A 48 -2.22 11.44 -3.31
C TYR A 48 -3.39 10.75 -4.02
N VAL A 49 -3.15 10.11 -5.17
CA VAL A 49 -4.19 9.40 -5.92
C VAL A 49 -4.64 8.12 -5.22
N VAL A 50 -3.75 7.45 -4.48
CA VAL A 50 -4.09 6.29 -3.62
C VAL A 50 -4.99 6.71 -2.46
N TYR A 51 -4.69 7.81 -1.76
CA TYR A 51 -5.58 8.38 -0.74
C TYR A 51 -6.94 8.76 -1.36
N GLY A 52 -6.93 9.36 -2.55
CA GLY A 52 -8.16 9.67 -3.29
C GLY A 52 -8.98 8.42 -3.63
N ALA A 53 -8.31 7.32 -3.99
CA ALA A 53 -8.96 6.03 -4.26
C ALA A 53 -9.56 5.44 -2.98
N ALA A 54 -8.77 5.34 -1.91
CA ALA A 54 -9.26 4.87 -0.61
C ALA A 54 -10.47 5.66 -0.12
N HIS A 55 -10.41 6.99 -0.23
CA HIS A 55 -11.53 7.87 0.10
C HIS A 55 -12.78 7.57 -0.76
N ALA A 56 -12.60 7.27 -2.05
CA ALA A 56 -13.70 6.89 -2.94
C ALA A 56 -14.32 5.51 -2.62
N TYR A 57 -13.64 4.67 -1.85
CA TYR A 57 -14.17 3.42 -1.32
C TYR A 57 -14.57 3.51 0.17
N GLY A 58 -14.39 4.65 0.83
CA GLY A 58 -14.61 4.78 2.28
C GLY A 58 -13.65 3.92 3.12
N ILE A 59 -12.47 3.57 2.57
CA ILE A 59 -11.48 2.73 3.23
C ILE A 59 -10.61 3.61 4.16
N PRO A 60 -10.47 3.27 5.46
CA PRO A 60 -9.52 3.92 6.35
C PRO A 60 -8.10 3.44 6.03
N ILE A 61 -7.50 4.01 4.98
CA ILE A 61 -6.26 3.47 4.40
C ILE A 61 -5.06 3.55 5.34
N ASP A 62 -5.01 4.55 6.22
CA ASP A 62 -3.96 4.66 7.23
C ASP A 62 -4.02 3.49 8.23
N GLU A 63 -5.22 3.15 8.71
CA GLU A 63 -5.40 1.99 9.60
C GLU A 63 -5.05 0.68 8.89
N CYS A 64 -5.45 0.54 7.62
CA CYS A 64 -5.06 -0.61 6.79
C CYS A 64 -3.53 -0.68 6.62
N PHE A 65 -2.87 0.45 6.36
CA PHE A 65 -1.43 0.52 6.19
C PHE A 65 -0.69 0.16 7.47
N ASP A 66 -1.13 0.71 8.61
CA ASP A 66 -0.56 0.42 9.93
C ASP A 66 -0.66 -1.07 10.27
N GLU A 67 -1.81 -1.70 10.01
CA GLU A 67 -1.99 -3.14 10.24
C GLU A 67 -1.11 -3.99 9.32
N VAL A 68 -0.98 -3.63 8.04
CA VAL A 68 -0.06 -4.30 7.11
C VAL A 68 1.39 -4.13 7.56
N HIS A 69 1.77 -2.93 7.99
CA HIS A 69 3.10 -2.64 8.52
C HIS A 69 3.38 -3.47 9.76
N ASN A 70 2.48 -3.49 10.74
CA ASN A 70 2.63 -4.26 11.97
C ASN A 70 2.73 -5.78 11.70
N SER A 71 1.90 -6.31 10.79
CA SER A 71 2.02 -7.70 10.35
C SER A 71 3.38 -7.96 9.65
N ASN A 72 3.88 -7.03 8.83
CA ASN A 72 5.19 -7.16 8.20
C ASN A 72 6.32 -7.16 9.23
N MET A 73 6.26 -6.27 10.23
CA MET A 73 7.25 -6.21 11.32
C MET A 73 7.19 -7.45 12.22
N SER A 74 6.02 -8.08 12.38
CA SER A 74 5.87 -9.35 13.12
C SER A 74 6.61 -10.53 12.50
N LYS A 75 7.01 -10.43 11.21
CA LYS A 75 7.83 -11.45 10.51
C LYS A 75 9.29 -11.42 10.95
N LEU A 76 9.75 -10.33 11.55
CA LEU A 76 11.15 -10.15 11.92
C LEU A 76 11.51 -10.99 13.15
N GLY A 77 12.79 -11.32 13.27
CA GLY A 77 13.37 -11.96 14.45
C GLY A 77 13.41 -11.01 15.64
N ALA A 78 13.81 -11.54 16.80
CA ALA A 78 13.93 -10.75 18.04
C ALA A 78 14.94 -9.59 17.95
N ASP A 79 15.84 -9.63 16.95
CA ASP A 79 16.82 -8.60 16.64
C ASP A 79 16.33 -7.58 15.59
N GLY A 80 15.07 -7.67 15.16
CA GLY A 80 14.49 -6.81 14.13
C GLY A 80 14.97 -7.12 12.72
N LYS A 81 15.60 -8.28 12.48
CA LYS A 81 16.08 -8.68 11.14
C LYS A 81 15.20 -9.77 10.53
N PRO A 82 15.14 -9.87 9.19
CA PRO A 82 14.50 -11.01 8.55
C PRO A 82 15.20 -12.30 8.98
N ILE A 83 14.41 -13.34 9.29
CA ILE A 83 14.94 -14.65 9.62
C ILE A 83 15.17 -15.41 8.32
N TYR A 84 16.39 -15.87 8.09
CA TYR A 84 16.74 -16.67 6.91
C TYR A 84 16.92 -18.13 7.28
N ARG A 85 16.47 -19.02 6.40
CA ARG A 85 16.86 -20.43 6.39
C ARG A 85 18.21 -20.58 5.65
N GLU A 86 18.89 -21.71 5.86
CA GLU A 86 20.17 -22.04 5.20
C GLU A 86 20.13 -21.97 3.67
N ASP A 87 18.96 -22.12 3.05
CA ASP A 87 18.75 -22.00 1.60
C ASP A 87 18.51 -20.54 1.13
N GLY A 88 18.61 -19.56 2.02
CA GLY A 88 18.35 -18.14 1.75
C GLY A 88 16.86 -17.76 1.79
N LYS A 89 15.95 -18.70 2.09
CA LYS A 89 14.52 -18.40 2.19
C LYS A 89 14.22 -17.56 3.42
N ILE A 90 13.48 -16.46 3.22
CA ILE A 90 12.92 -15.67 4.33
C ILE A 90 11.83 -16.50 5.02
N LEU A 91 12.02 -16.69 6.32
CA LEU A 91 11.07 -17.36 7.21
C LEU A 91 10.14 -16.34 7.86
N LYS A 92 8.92 -16.79 8.13
CA LYS A 92 7.99 -16.05 8.98
C LYS A 92 8.49 -16.14 10.42
N GLY A 93 8.61 -14.99 11.08
CA GLY A 93 8.92 -14.90 12.52
C GLY A 93 7.95 -15.71 13.37
N PRO A 94 8.37 -16.14 14.58
CA PRO A 94 7.54 -16.94 15.48
C PRO A 94 6.27 -16.21 15.93
N TYR A 95 6.23 -14.88 15.79
CA TYR A 95 5.08 -14.03 16.13
C TYR A 95 4.31 -13.53 14.91
N PHE A 96 4.56 -14.10 13.73
CA PHE A 96 3.89 -13.69 12.50
C PHE A 96 2.37 -13.85 12.62
N TYR A 97 1.65 -12.83 12.16
CA TYR A 97 0.22 -12.89 11.89
C TYR A 97 -0.10 -12.25 10.53
N GLU A 98 -1.18 -12.70 9.90
CA GLU A 98 -1.67 -12.08 8.65
C GLU A 98 -2.41 -10.77 8.97
N PRO A 99 -2.29 -9.72 8.12
CA PRO A 99 -2.97 -8.45 8.35
C PRO A 99 -4.49 -8.65 8.49
N LYS A 100 -5.06 -8.11 9.56
CA LYS A 100 -6.47 -8.28 9.93
C LYS A 100 -7.36 -7.21 9.30
N LEU A 101 -7.23 -7.01 7.99
CA LEU A 101 -7.98 -5.98 7.25
C LEU A 101 -9.49 -6.13 7.36
N LYS A 102 -10.00 -7.37 7.43
CA LYS A 102 -11.43 -7.65 7.65
C LYS A 102 -11.99 -6.95 8.90
N GLY A 103 -11.22 -6.96 10.00
CA GLY A 103 -11.64 -6.30 11.24
C GLY A 103 -11.70 -4.78 11.10
N ILE A 104 -10.81 -4.18 10.31
CA ILE A 104 -10.79 -2.75 10.02
C ILE A 104 -11.96 -2.36 9.11
N LEU A 105 -12.24 -3.19 8.10
CA LEU A 105 -13.33 -2.95 7.16
C LEU A 105 -14.72 -3.32 7.72
N ASN A 106 -14.78 -3.99 8.88
CA ASN A 106 -15.99 -4.58 9.46
C ASN A 106 -16.67 -5.63 8.53
N GLU A 107 -15.86 -6.48 7.88
CA GLU A 107 -16.29 -7.58 6.98
C GLU A 107 -16.01 -8.99 7.50
#